data_AF-A0A416JV09-F1
#
_entry.id   AF-A0A416JV09-F1
#
_cell.length_a   1.000
_cell.length_b   1.000
_cell.length_c   1.000
_cell.angle_alpha   90.00
_cell.angle_beta   90.00
_cell.angle_gamma   90.00
#
_symmetry.space_group_name_H-M   'P 1'
#
loop_
_entity.id
_entity.type
_entity.pdbx_description
1 polymer ?
#
loop_
_entity_poly.entity_id
_entity_poly.type
_entity_poly.pdbx_seq_one_letter_code
_entity_poly.pdbx_strand_id
1 'polypeptide(L)'
;MSFQYDQYLARHRANVKRGFDWLSENLPGLMTNTLTAGWNTEFAHDQSKNEPDEYEAYDAYFYGNNRSYEVVQRYQRAWLLHIHRNPHHWQHWVLIHDDMEDGELETVLEMPYDYIIEMICDWWSFSWQSGNLYEIFKWYEEHSKYIKLAQTTKITVEYILDNMKKKLQALQYADQSAMQPGA
;
A
#
# COMPACT_ATOMS: atom_id res chain seq x y z
N MET A 1 17.87 13.99 -10.36
CA MET A 1 17.66 13.39 -9.03
C MET A 1 17.61 14.49 -8.00
N SER A 2 16.42 14.73 -7.44
CA SER A 2 16.21 15.71 -6.39
C SER A 2 16.28 15.09 -5.01
N PHE A 3 16.90 15.81 -4.08
CA PHE A 3 16.95 15.45 -2.66
C PHE A 3 15.55 15.29 -2.05
N GLN A 4 14.55 16.00 -2.56
CA GLN A 4 13.18 15.94 -2.05
C GLN A 4 12.52 14.59 -2.37
N TYR A 5 12.75 14.06 -3.57
CA TYR A 5 12.21 12.76 -3.95
C TYR A 5 12.90 11.62 -3.19
N ASP A 6 14.21 11.69 -2.99
CA ASP A 6 14.95 10.73 -2.18
C ASP A 6 14.43 10.67 -0.74
N GLN A 7 14.18 11.82 -0.13
CA GLN A 7 13.58 11.91 1.21
C GLN A 7 12.17 11.32 1.26
N TYR A 8 11.37 11.55 0.22
CA TYR A 8 10.04 10.96 0.11
C TYR A 8 10.11 9.42 0.06
N LEU A 9 10.94 8.86 -0.82
CA LEU A 9 11.11 7.41 -0.95
C LEU A 9 11.59 6.78 0.36
N ALA A 10 12.59 7.38 1.00
CA ALA A 10 13.11 6.88 2.28
C ALA A 10 12.04 6.89 3.38
N ARG A 11 11.26 7.96 3.50
CA ARG A 11 10.20 8.07 4.51
C ARG A 11 9.05 7.11 4.23
N HIS A 12 8.64 6.97 2.97
CA HIS A 12 7.56 6.07 2.58
C HIS A 12 7.92 4.61 2.90
N ARG A 13 9.08 4.12 2.43
CA ARG A 13 9.57 2.76 2.74
C ARG A 13 9.70 2.52 4.25
N ALA A 14 10.21 3.50 5.01
CA ALA A 14 10.28 3.40 6.47
C ALA A 14 8.90 3.25 7.12
N ASN A 15 7.88 3.96 6.62
CA ASN A 15 6.52 3.87 7.12
C ASN A 15 5.81 2.55 6.72
N VAL A 16 6.12 2.00 5.55
CA VAL A 16 5.67 0.65 5.16
C VAL A 16 6.21 -0.39 6.14
N LYS A 17 7.52 -0.34 6.43
CA LYS A 17 8.13 -1.20 7.44
C LYS A 17 7.47 -1.04 8.82
N ARG A 18 7.18 0.19 9.25
CA ARG A 18 6.47 0.43 10.53
C ARG A 18 5.08 -0.21 10.56
N GLY A 19 4.36 -0.18 9.44
CA GLY A 19 3.08 -0.88 9.30
C GLY A 19 3.23 -2.38 9.53
N PHE A 20 4.22 -3.00 8.88
CA PHE A 20 4.51 -4.42 9.03
C PHE A 20 4.95 -4.80 10.46
N ASP A 21 5.86 -4.02 11.05
CA ASP A 21 6.34 -4.24 12.43
C ASP A 21 5.16 -4.18 13.41
N TRP A 22 4.27 -3.19 13.24
CA TRP A 22 3.08 -3.06 14.08
C TRP A 22 2.14 -4.25 13.93
N LEU A 23 1.86 -4.71 12.71
CA LEU A 23 1.04 -5.90 12.47
C LEU A 23 1.65 -7.14 13.13
N SER A 24 2.96 -7.30 13.02
CA SER A 24 3.70 -8.41 13.62
C SER A 24 3.64 -8.43 15.14
N GLU A 25 3.75 -7.27 15.78
CA GLU A 25 3.67 -7.14 17.23
C GLU A 25 2.23 -7.27 17.75
N ASN A 26 1.27 -6.64 17.08
CA ASN A 26 -0.06 -6.42 17.62
C ASN A 26 -1.10 -7.45 17.14
N LEU A 27 -0.86 -8.06 15.99
CA LEU A 27 -1.72 -9.04 15.34
C LEU A 27 -0.92 -10.24 14.79
N PRO A 28 -0.06 -10.90 15.60
CA PRO A 28 0.83 -11.97 15.14
C PRO A 28 0.09 -13.14 14.49
N GLY A 29 -1.17 -13.37 14.85
CA GLY A 29 -2.04 -14.37 14.22
C GLY A 29 -2.24 -14.15 12.72
N LEU A 30 -2.30 -12.88 12.26
CA LEU A 30 -2.39 -12.54 10.83
C LEU A 30 -1.05 -12.79 10.11
N MET A 31 0.06 -12.78 10.84
CA MET A 31 1.38 -12.94 10.24
C MET A 31 1.79 -14.41 10.05
N THR A 32 1.03 -15.36 10.61
CA THR A 32 1.34 -16.80 10.60
C THR A 32 1.50 -17.39 9.20
N ASN A 33 0.79 -16.85 8.21
CA ASN A 33 0.83 -17.33 6.81
C ASN A 33 1.75 -16.50 5.91
N THR A 34 2.49 -15.54 6.47
CA THR A 34 3.47 -14.78 5.69
C THR A 34 4.76 -15.57 5.52
N LEU A 35 5.29 -15.55 4.30
CA LEU A 35 6.57 -16.18 3.95
C LEU A 35 7.61 -15.12 3.61
N THR A 36 7.21 -14.11 2.83
CA THR A 36 8.11 -13.07 2.32
C THR A 36 7.68 -11.66 2.69
N ALA A 37 6.49 -11.44 3.25
CA ALA A 37 5.97 -10.09 3.54
C ALA A 37 6.93 -9.22 4.37
N GLY A 38 7.64 -9.79 5.33
CA GLY A 38 8.66 -9.05 6.11
C GLY A 38 9.85 -8.62 5.25
N TRP A 39 10.34 -9.50 4.38
CA TRP A 39 11.41 -9.15 3.45
C TRP A 39 10.93 -8.12 2.41
N ASN A 40 9.72 -8.30 1.88
CA ASN A 40 9.13 -7.38 0.93
C ASN A 40 9.04 -5.96 1.53
N THR A 41 8.40 -5.82 2.69
CA THR A 41 8.15 -4.52 3.32
C THR A 41 9.41 -3.83 3.85
N GLU A 42 10.43 -4.58 4.27
CA GLU A 42 11.68 -4.01 4.79
C GLU A 42 12.71 -3.70 3.70
N PHE A 43 12.87 -4.60 2.73
CA PHE A 43 14.00 -4.53 1.79
C PHE A 43 13.57 -4.28 0.36
N ALA A 44 12.43 -4.83 -0.09
CA ALA A 44 12.07 -4.89 -1.50
C ALA A 44 11.06 -3.84 -1.96
N HIS A 45 10.31 -3.27 -1.00
CA HIS A 45 9.19 -2.41 -1.29
C HIS A 45 9.62 -1.21 -2.14
N ASP A 46 8.96 -1.06 -3.29
CA ASP A 46 9.20 0.02 -4.24
C ASP A 46 10.65 0.12 -4.73
N GLN A 47 11.42 -0.98 -4.75
CA GLN A 47 12.81 -0.97 -5.23
C GLN A 47 12.93 -0.43 -6.66
N SER A 48 11.95 -0.71 -7.52
CA SER A 48 11.95 -0.24 -8.90
C SER A 48 11.88 1.28 -9.05
N LYS A 49 11.46 2.02 -8.01
CA LYS A 49 11.51 3.50 -7.99
C LYS A 49 12.93 4.05 -8.11
N ASN A 50 13.95 3.22 -7.86
CA ASN A 50 15.35 3.62 -8.01
C ASN A 50 15.86 3.44 -9.47
N GLU A 51 15.10 2.76 -10.33
CA GLU A 51 15.45 2.61 -11.74
C GLU A 51 15.23 3.93 -12.50
N PRO A 52 16.09 4.31 -13.46
CA PRO A 52 16.00 5.61 -14.14
C PRO A 52 14.66 5.87 -14.84
N ASP A 53 14.02 4.82 -15.38
CA ASP A 53 12.77 4.90 -16.13
C ASP A 53 11.54 5.19 -15.27
N GLU A 54 11.63 4.94 -13.96
CA GLU A 54 10.66 5.38 -12.97
C GLU A 54 11.13 6.64 -12.27
N TYR A 55 12.36 6.64 -11.75
CA TYR A 55 12.87 7.69 -10.89
C TYR A 55 12.74 9.07 -11.54
N GLU A 56 13.28 9.24 -12.75
CA GLU A 56 13.35 10.55 -13.41
C GLU A 56 11.96 11.11 -13.72
N ALA A 57 11.03 10.23 -14.09
CA ALA A 57 9.66 10.60 -14.42
C ALA A 57 8.88 11.04 -13.17
N TYR A 58 9.03 10.33 -12.04
CA TYR A 58 8.43 10.71 -10.77
C TYR A 58 9.00 12.02 -10.22
N ASP A 59 10.33 12.13 -10.21
CA ASP A 59 11.05 13.32 -9.75
C ASP A 59 10.59 14.57 -10.53
N ALA A 60 10.58 14.49 -11.86
CA ALA A 60 10.13 15.59 -12.71
C ALA A 60 8.65 15.95 -12.49
N TYR A 61 7.77 14.97 -12.33
CA TYR A 61 6.33 15.19 -12.20
C TYR A 61 5.92 15.77 -10.85
N PHE A 62 6.52 15.31 -9.74
CA PHE A 62 6.16 15.75 -8.39
C PHE A 62 7.03 16.88 -7.84
N TYR A 63 8.32 16.92 -8.22
CA TYR A 63 9.31 17.83 -7.63
C TYR A 63 9.96 18.77 -8.66
N GLY A 64 9.79 18.50 -9.96
CA GLY A 64 10.33 19.33 -11.04
C GLY A 64 9.57 20.62 -11.35
N ASN A 65 8.44 20.89 -10.66
CA ASN A 65 7.56 22.04 -10.91
C ASN A 65 7.14 22.20 -12.39
N ASN A 66 6.99 21.08 -13.10
CA ASN A 66 6.68 21.02 -14.53
C ASN A 66 5.54 20.04 -14.78
N ARG A 67 4.46 20.50 -15.44
CA ARG A 67 3.30 19.68 -15.86
C ARG A 67 3.03 19.79 -17.36
N SER A 68 4.08 19.99 -18.15
CA SER A 68 4.01 19.87 -19.60
C SER A 68 3.47 18.50 -20.02
N TYR A 69 2.88 18.45 -21.23
CA TYR A 69 2.35 17.21 -21.81
C TYR A 69 3.38 16.07 -21.78
N GLU A 70 4.63 16.36 -22.11
CA GLU A 70 5.72 15.37 -22.09
C GLU A 70 5.97 14.79 -20.68
N VAL A 71 6.03 15.64 -19.65
CA VAL A 71 6.23 15.19 -18.26
C VAL A 71 5.06 14.32 -17.78
N VAL A 72 3.83 14.71 -18.11
CA VAL A 72 2.64 13.91 -17.79
C VAL A 72 2.67 12.55 -18.48
N GLN A 73 3.03 12.48 -19.76
CA GLN A 73 3.13 11.23 -20.52
C GLN A 73 4.25 10.31 -19.99
N ARG A 74 5.40 10.88 -19.62
CA ARG A 74 6.49 10.11 -18.99
C ARG A 74 6.05 9.55 -17.64
N TYR A 75 5.39 10.34 -16.82
CA TYR A 75 4.84 9.88 -15.54
C TYR A 75 3.82 8.75 -15.72
N GLN A 76 2.88 8.87 -16.67
CA GLN A 76 1.89 7.81 -16.91
C GLN A 76 2.55 6.48 -17.30
N ARG A 77 3.60 6.51 -18.13
CA ARG A 77 4.38 5.31 -18.48
C ARG A 77 5.15 4.75 -17.28
N ALA A 78 5.79 5.61 -16.50
CA ALA A 78 6.49 5.20 -15.29
C ALA A 78 5.55 4.57 -14.26
N TRP A 79 4.35 5.13 -14.06
CA TRP A 79 3.33 4.56 -13.19
C TRP A 79 2.86 3.19 -13.68
N LEU A 80 2.66 3.01 -14.99
CA LEU A 80 2.31 1.71 -15.56
C LEU A 80 3.42 0.67 -15.31
N LEU A 81 4.69 1.03 -15.53
CA LEU A 81 5.82 0.14 -15.23
C LEU A 81 5.87 -0.23 -13.75
N HIS A 82 5.69 0.77 -12.89
CA HIS A 82 5.74 0.64 -11.45
C HIS A 82 4.72 -0.35 -10.90
N ILE A 83 3.45 -0.22 -11.28
CA ILE A 83 2.39 -1.13 -10.82
C ILE A 83 2.58 -2.56 -11.33
N HIS A 84 3.25 -2.75 -12.48
CA HIS A 84 3.57 -4.08 -13.01
C HIS A 84 4.92 -4.65 -12.54
N ARG A 85 5.77 -3.84 -11.89
CA ARG A 85 7.01 -4.30 -11.23
C ARG A 85 6.83 -4.62 -9.76
N ASN A 86 5.82 -4.02 -9.12
CA ASN A 86 5.56 -4.17 -7.68
C ASN A 86 4.20 -4.86 -7.47
N PRO A 87 4.17 -6.17 -7.16
CA PRO A 87 2.93 -6.95 -7.09
C PRO A 87 2.01 -6.61 -5.91
N HIS A 88 2.43 -5.74 -4.98
CA HIS A 88 1.54 -5.24 -3.94
C HIS A 88 0.50 -4.23 -4.47
N HIS A 89 0.65 -3.70 -5.69
CA HIS A 89 -0.41 -2.90 -6.31
C HIS A 89 -1.49 -3.80 -6.89
N TRP A 90 -2.76 -3.55 -6.54
CA TRP A 90 -3.88 -4.36 -7.04
C TRP A 90 -3.98 -4.39 -8.57
N GLN A 91 -3.57 -3.32 -9.26
CA GLN A 91 -3.56 -3.26 -10.72
C GLN A 91 -2.63 -4.30 -11.37
N HIS A 92 -1.61 -4.78 -10.64
CA HIS A 92 -0.74 -5.86 -11.09
C HIS A 92 -1.53 -7.14 -11.43
N TRP A 93 -2.64 -7.36 -10.72
CA TRP A 93 -3.44 -8.58 -10.77
C TRP A 93 -4.69 -8.43 -11.63
N VAL A 94 -4.74 -7.41 -12.49
CA VAL A 94 -5.80 -7.24 -13.49
C VAL A 94 -5.24 -7.64 -14.84
N LEU A 95 -5.69 -8.79 -15.34
CA LEU A 95 -5.41 -9.23 -16.71
C LEU A 95 -6.40 -8.57 -17.66
N ILE A 96 -5.91 -7.89 -18.69
CA ILE A 96 -6.73 -7.38 -19.80
C ILE A 96 -6.59 -8.36 -20.96
N HIS A 97 -7.73 -8.81 -21.49
CA HIS A 97 -7.80 -9.81 -22.55
C HIS A 97 -7.75 -9.19 -23.94
N ASP A 98 -7.31 -9.97 -24.94
CA ASP A 98 -7.35 -9.57 -26.35
C ASP A 98 -8.79 -9.56 -26.90
N ASP A 99 -9.64 -10.46 -26.38
CA ASP A 99 -11.04 -10.65 -26.75
C ASP A 99 -11.93 -10.69 -25.50
N MET A 100 -13.24 -10.55 -25.67
CA MET A 100 -14.21 -10.75 -24.59
C MET A 100 -14.20 -12.20 -24.12
N GLU A 101 -13.82 -12.46 -22.87
CA GLU A 101 -13.90 -13.77 -22.21
C GLU A 101 -15.07 -13.75 -21.22
N ASP A 102 -16.04 -14.65 -21.40
CA ASP A 102 -17.28 -14.72 -20.59
C ASP A 102 -18.06 -13.38 -20.49
N GLY A 103 -17.92 -12.51 -21.49
CA GLY A 103 -18.61 -11.21 -21.52
C GLY A 103 -17.88 -10.08 -20.78
N GLU A 104 -16.65 -10.33 -20.32
CA GLU A 104 -15.77 -9.35 -19.68
C GLU A 104 -14.47 -9.19 -20.47
N LEU A 105 -13.88 -7.98 -20.47
CA LEU A 105 -12.59 -7.71 -21.12
C LEU A 105 -11.41 -7.92 -20.16
N GLU A 106 -11.68 -8.15 -18.89
CA GLU A 106 -10.67 -8.26 -17.86
C GLU A 106 -10.96 -9.41 -16.89
N THR A 107 -9.90 -9.97 -16.31
CA THR A 107 -9.99 -10.92 -15.21
C THR A 107 -9.17 -10.40 -14.03
N VAL A 108 -9.81 -10.34 -12.87
CA VAL A 108 -9.17 -9.95 -11.61
C VAL A 108 -8.67 -11.20 -10.92
N LEU A 109 -7.34 -11.34 -10.81
CA LEU A 109 -6.67 -12.50 -10.24
C LEU A 109 -6.55 -12.39 -8.72
N GLU A 110 -6.48 -13.54 -8.05
CA GLU A 110 -6.23 -13.58 -6.61
C GLU A 110 -4.79 -13.15 -6.30
N MET A 111 -4.66 -12.20 -5.36
CA MET A 111 -3.39 -11.70 -4.89
C MET A 111 -2.83 -12.65 -3.80
N PRO A 112 -1.56 -13.09 -3.91
CA PRO A 112 -0.90 -13.85 -2.86
C PRO A 112 -0.87 -13.09 -1.53
N TYR A 113 -0.99 -13.84 -0.42
CA TYR A 113 -1.16 -13.27 0.92
C TYR A 113 -0.05 -12.28 1.32
N ASP A 114 1.21 -12.58 0.99
CA ASP A 114 2.35 -11.69 1.28
C ASP A 114 2.20 -10.31 0.64
N TYR A 115 1.67 -10.24 -0.59
CA TYR A 115 1.42 -8.98 -1.30
C TYR A 115 0.17 -8.27 -0.79
N ILE A 116 -0.83 -8.98 -0.26
CA ILE A 116 -1.97 -8.36 0.44
C ILE A 116 -1.47 -7.61 1.69
N ILE A 117 -0.59 -8.24 2.46
CA ILE A 117 0.02 -7.61 3.65
C ILE A 117 0.84 -6.39 3.25
N GLU A 118 1.69 -6.52 2.23
CA GLU A 118 2.49 -5.40 1.72
C GLU A 118 1.61 -4.24 1.21
N MET A 119 0.52 -4.54 0.48
CA MET A 119 -0.44 -3.55 -0.03
C MET A 119 -1.11 -2.77 1.10
N ILE A 120 -1.51 -3.46 2.17
CA ILE A 120 -2.10 -2.79 3.34
C ILE A 120 -1.06 -1.92 4.04
N CYS A 121 0.20 -2.38 4.15
CA CYS A 121 1.29 -1.58 4.73
C CYS A 121 1.62 -0.35 3.88
N ASP A 122 1.61 -0.48 2.55
CA ASP A 122 1.72 0.62 1.58
C ASP A 122 0.66 1.70 1.83
N TRP A 123 -0.62 1.32 1.83
CA TRP A 123 -1.71 2.25 2.10
C TRP A 123 -1.61 2.87 3.50
N TRP A 124 -1.21 2.08 4.50
CA TRP A 124 -1.12 2.56 5.87
C TRP A 124 0.07 3.48 6.11
N SER A 125 1.08 3.44 5.23
CA SER A 125 2.26 4.29 5.32
C SER A 125 1.91 5.79 5.30
N PHE A 126 0.82 6.17 4.63
CA PHE A 126 0.32 7.53 4.58
C PHE A 126 -0.30 7.96 5.92
N SER A 127 -0.97 7.04 6.62
CA SER A 127 -1.47 7.28 7.99
C SER A 127 -0.33 7.44 9.00
N TRP A 128 0.76 6.67 8.84
CA TRP A 128 1.99 6.87 9.62
C TRP A 128 2.63 8.22 9.32
N GLN A 129 2.59 8.68 8.07
CA GLN A 129 3.14 9.97 7.67
C GLN A 129 2.34 11.15 8.22
N SER A 130 1.01 11.08 8.22
CA SER A 130 0.13 12.12 8.77
C SER A 130 0.07 12.13 10.29
N GLY A 131 0.42 11.00 10.93
CA GLY A 131 0.29 10.80 12.37
C GLY A 131 -1.10 10.36 12.81
N ASN A 132 -2.01 10.08 11.87
CA ASN A 132 -3.36 9.61 12.16
C ASN A 132 -3.56 8.19 11.60
N LEU A 133 -3.31 7.19 12.46
CA LEU A 133 -3.38 5.77 12.11
C LEU A 133 -4.76 5.28 11.63
N TYR A 134 -5.82 6.07 11.84
CA TYR A 134 -7.18 5.73 11.40
C TYR A 134 -7.52 6.18 9.97
N GLU A 135 -6.66 6.98 9.31
CA GLU A 135 -6.93 7.50 7.97
C GLU A 135 -7.10 6.41 6.92
N ILE A 136 -6.35 5.32 7.01
CA ILE A 136 -6.47 4.18 6.09
C ILE A 136 -7.91 3.65 5.98
N PHE A 137 -8.67 3.60 7.09
CA PHE A 137 -10.02 3.03 7.07
C PHE A 137 -10.98 3.91 6.30
N LYS A 138 -10.90 5.23 6.53
CA LYS A 138 -11.70 6.21 5.79
C LYS A 138 -11.31 6.22 4.31
N TRP A 139 -10.01 6.19 4.03
CA TRP A 139 -9.50 6.13 2.66
C TRP A 139 -10.01 4.88 1.94
N TYR A 140 -9.91 3.71 2.56
CA TYR A 140 -10.39 2.46 1.95
C TYR A 140 -11.91 2.50 1.72
N GLU A 141 -12.70 3.00 2.67
CA GLU A 141 -14.15 3.17 2.50
C GLU A 141 -14.48 4.03 1.27
N GLU A 142 -13.80 5.15 1.09
CA GLU A 142 -14.02 6.07 -0.04
C GLU A 142 -13.58 5.50 -1.40
N HIS A 143 -12.55 4.64 -1.42
CA HIS A 143 -11.89 4.16 -2.64
C HIS A 143 -12.24 2.71 -3.03
N SER A 144 -12.73 1.90 -2.10
CA SER A 144 -13.00 0.45 -2.29
C SER A 144 -13.87 0.12 -3.50
N LYS A 145 -14.78 1.03 -3.89
CA LYS A 145 -15.64 0.88 -5.08
C LYS A 145 -14.91 1.02 -6.42
N TYR A 146 -13.71 1.58 -6.43
CA TYR A 146 -12.86 1.74 -7.61
C TYR A 146 -11.72 0.72 -7.67
N ILE A 147 -11.44 0.07 -6.55
CA ILE A 147 -10.40 -0.95 -6.42
C ILE A 147 -10.96 -2.29 -6.91
N LYS A 148 -10.25 -2.94 -7.84
CA LYS A 148 -10.62 -4.27 -8.35
C LYS A 148 -9.78 -5.32 -7.64
N LEU A 149 -10.41 -6.09 -6.76
CA LEU A 149 -9.79 -7.22 -6.07
C LEU A 149 -10.66 -8.45 -6.31
N ALA A 150 -10.01 -9.60 -6.52
CA ALA A 150 -10.68 -10.87 -6.59
C ALA A 150 -11.37 -11.18 -5.24
N GLN A 151 -12.38 -12.04 -5.27
CA GLN A 151 -13.32 -12.19 -4.16
C GLN A 151 -12.63 -12.60 -2.86
N THR A 152 -11.67 -13.54 -2.90
CA THR A 152 -10.96 -13.98 -1.70
C THR A 152 -10.01 -12.88 -1.22
N THR A 153 -9.26 -12.25 -2.12
CA THR A 153 -8.38 -11.11 -1.83
C THR A 153 -9.13 -9.99 -1.11
N LYS A 154 -10.30 -9.60 -1.60
CA LYS A 154 -11.13 -8.54 -0.98
C LYS A 154 -11.55 -8.91 0.44
N ILE A 155 -12.06 -10.14 0.63
CA ILE A 155 -12.45 -10.64 1.97
C ILE A 155 -11.26 -10.59 2.92
N THR A 156 -10.08 -11.01 2.45
CA THR A 156 -8.85 -10.99 3.26
C THR A 156 -8.42 -9.58 3.63
N VAL A 157 -8.45 -8.63 2.69
CA VAL A 157 -8.15 -7.21 2.96
C VAL A 157 -9.07 -6.65 4.03
N GLU A 158 -10.39 -6.84 3.88
CA GLU A 158 -11.38 -6.32 4.82
C GLU A 158 -11.27 -6.96 6.20
N TYR A 159 -10.97 -8.26 6.25
CA TYR A 159 -10.70 -8.97 7.50
C TYR A 159 -9.46 -8.39 8.23
N ILE A 160 -8.37 -8.12 7.52
CA ILE A 160 -7.16 -7.54 8.12
C ILE A 160 -7.45 -6.12 8.62
N LEU A 161 -8.09 -5.28 7.81
CA LEU A 161 -8.45 -3.91 8.18
C LEU A 161 -9.37 -3.86 9.41
N ASP A 162 -10.36 -4.75 9.51
CA ASP A 162 -11.24 -4.83 10.68
C ASP A 162 -10.48 -5.23 11.96
N ASN A 163 -9.55 -6.20 11.87
CA ASN A 163 -8.69 -6.57 13.00
C ASN A 163 -7.75 -5.43 13.42
N MET A 164 -7.16 -4.72 12.46
CA MET A 164 -6.37 -3.51 12.73
C MET A 164 -7.18 -2.46 13.48
N LYS A 165 -8.39 -2.16 12.99
CA LYS A 165 -9.29 -1.16 13.61
C LYS A 165 -9.65 -1.54 15.03
N LYS A 166 -10.07 -2.79 15.26
CA LYS A 166 -10.41 -3.32 16.59
C LYS A 166 -9.22 -3.24 17.55
N LYS A 167 -8.03 -3.60 17.09
CA LYS A 167 -6.81 -3.56 17.91
C LYS A 167 -6.39 -2.14 18.25
N LEU A 168 -6.43 -1.21 17.30
CA LEU A 168 -6.16 0.22 17.55
C LEU A 168 -7.13 0.80 18.58
N GLN A 169 -8.42 0.50 18.46
CA GLN A 169 -9.43 0.93 19.43
C GLN A 169 -9.13 0.37 20.83
N ALA A 170 -8.81 -0.93 20.93
CA ALA A 170 -8.48 -1.56 22.20
C ALA A 170 -7.24 -0.92 22.88
N LEU A 171 -6.20 -0.60 22.10
CA LEU A 171 -5.01 0.10 22.60
C LEU A 171 -5.34 1.51 23.08
N GLN A 172 -6.19 2.24 22.35
CA GLN A 172 -6.61 3.59 22.74
C GLN A 172 -7.40 3.59 24.06
N TYR A 173 -8.30 2.63 24.28
CA TYR A 173 -9.00 2.48 25.56
C TYR A 173 -8.06 2.10 26.71
N ALA A 174 -7.09 1.21 26.46
CA ALA A 174 -6.10 0.82 27.46
C ALA A 174 -5.25 2.03 27.90
N ASP A 175 -4.82 2.87 26.97
CA ASP A 175 -4.03 4.08 27.28
C ASP A 175 -4.85 5.12 28.06
N GLN A 176 -6.11 5.36 27.66
CA GLN A 176 -7.01 6.28 28.38
C GLN A 176 -7.32 5.81 29.81
N SER A 177 -7.49 4.51 30.02
CA SER A 177 -7.72 3.94 31.35
C SER A 177 -6.47 3.97 32.23
N ALA A 178 -5.28 3.81 31.65
CA ALA A 178 -4.01 3.97 32.37
C ALA A 178 -3.75 5.42 32.81
N MET A 179 -4.27 6.40 32.07
CA MET A 179 -4.17 7.84 32.41
C MET A 179 -5.21 8.31 33.45
N GLN A 180 -6.19 7.49 33.82
CA GLN A 180 -7.14 7.77 34.91
C GLN A 180 -6.97 6.80 36.10
N PRO A 181 -5.83 6.78 36.80
CA PRO A 181 -5.71 6.01 38.02
C PRO A 181 -6.47 6.70 39.17
N GLY A 182 -7.68 6.21 39.46
CA GLY A 182 -8.42 6.51 40.69
C GLY A 182 -9.44 7.64 40.60
N ALA A 183 -10.71 7.25 40.50
CA ALA A 183 -11.85 7.99 41.04
C ALA A 183 -12.50 7.12 42.12
#